data_AF-A0A0P9HQ09-F1
#
_entry.id   AF-A0A0P9HQ09-F1
#
_cell.length_a   1.000
_cell.length_b   1.000
_cell.length_c   1.000
_cell.angle_alpha   90.00
_cell.angle_beta   90.00
_cell.angle_gamma   90.00
#
_symmetry.space_group_name_H-M   'P 1'
#
loop_
_entity.id
_entity.type
_entity.pdbx_description
1 polymer ?
#
loop_
_entity_poly.entity_id
_entity_poly.type
_entity_poly.pdbx_seq_one_letter_code
_entity_poly.pdbx_strand_id
1 'polypeptide(L)'
;MMGYSIHTLTALQIRMISLQKATQSDVDYLVSLRKLTMHNYLLEAGMPCSDQDHLARVNYQFAATHVIAFDGNIVGIIKFANQHETGCCYIYQLQIHPDFQNKQLGSQVMALMIENAKLQQLDVALSVIKQNPAYGLYLKLGFQVVGEDCAEYLMRRPRDNSYQHLLERDVLDDPLRMSALNALRQLNIPSAYIAAGFLRNLVWDKLHGKTKLSSLNDVDVIYFDQNETDHNFAKHHQASLVKLMPNVNWQVKNQALMHVKNHDNPYCCLVDAMRHWPEKETAVAVKLNHANQLTFISGFGFESLFNLTLRYNSKREKAIFLTRLNNKKWQEKWPKLTLEL
;
A
#
# COMPACT_ATOMS: atom_id res chain seq x y z
N MET A 1 -27.17 53.38 9.02
CA MET A 1 -26.20 53.21 10.12
C MET A 1 -25.94 51.73 10.29
N MET A 2 -24.70 51.31 10.03
CA MET A 2 -24.00 50.06 10.45
C MET A 2 -24.77 48.73 10.27
N GLY A 3 -24.45 47.80 9.36
CA GLY A 3 -23.16 47.45 8.77
C GLY A 3 -22.51 46.32 9.57
N TYR A 4 -22.73 45.06 9.18
CA TYR A 4 -21.78 43.96 9.39
C TYR A 4 -21.86 42.98 8.21
N SER A 5 -20.89 43.14 7.31
CA SER A 5 -20.45 42.15 6.34
C SER A 5 -19.75 41.02 7.09
N ILE A 6 -20.11 39.76 6.81
CA ILE A 6 -19.29 38.61 7.22
C ILE A 6 -18.64 38.08 5.94
N HIS A 7 -17.48 38.65 5.65
CA HIS A 7 -16.52 38.10 4.72
C HIS A 7 -15.93 36.79 5.25
N THR A 8 -15.73 35.86 4.31
CA THR A 8 -14.63 34.88 4.24
C THR A 8 -14.49 33.84 5.35
N LEU A 9 -15.04 32.66 5.09
CA LEU A 9 -14.31 31.41 5.29
C LEU A 9 -13.93 30.87 3.91
N THR A 10 -12.81 31.35 3.38
CA THR A 10 -12.17 30.73 2.21
C THR A 10 -11.77 29.31 2.60
N ALA A 11 -12.42 28.32 2.01
CA ALA A 11 -11.89 26.97 1.95
C ALA A 11 -10.44 27.05 1.43
N LEU A 12 -9.46 26.59 2.20
CA LEU A 12 -8.15 26.26 1.67
C LEU A 12 -8.38 25.13 0.64
N GLN A 13 -8.55 25.50 -0.62
CA GLN A 13 -8.47 24.57 -1.71
C GLN A 13 -7.00 24.13 -1.75
N ILE A 14 -6.74 22.90 -1.29
CA ILE A 14 -5.41 22.28 -1.39
C ILE A 14 -5.07 22.26 -2.88
N ARG A 15 -4.16 23.13 -3.30
CA ARG A 15 -3.71 23.24 -4.69
C ARG A 15 -2.86 22.03 -4.99
N MET A 16 -3.40 21.09 -5.74
CA MET A 16 -2.71 19.85 -6.10
C MET A 16 -2.04 19.97 -7.47
N ILE A 17 -0.85 19.39 -7.57
CA ILE A 17 -0.18 19.19 -8.85
C ILE A 17 -0.95 18.16 -9.67
N SER A 18 -1.01 18.36 -10.98
CA SER A 18 -1.51 17.36 -11.93
C SER A 18 -0.44 17.03 -12.97
N LEU A 19 -0.46 15.79 -13.46
CA LEU A 19 0.40 15.32 -14.54
C LEU A 19 -0.45 15.12 -15.79
N GLN A 20 -0.07 15.78 -16.88
CA GLN A 20 -0.75 15.68 -18.16
C GLN A 20 0.22 15.14 -19.20
N LYS A 21 -0.24 14.29 -20.12
CA LYS A 21 0.64 13.71 -21.13
C LYS A 21 1.18 14.81 -22.04
N ALA A 22 2.50 14.86 -22.22
CA ALA A 22 3.08 15.81 -23.15
C ALA A 22 2.74 15.41 -24.59
N THR A 23 2.51 16.41 -25.44
CA THR A 23 2.26 16.25 -26.87
C THR A 23 3.34 16.98 -27.68
N GLN A 24 3.34 16.79 -29.00
CA GLN A 24 4.35 17.40 -29.86
C GLN A 24 4.36 18.94 -29.77
N SER A 25 3.24 19.58 -29.43
CA SER A 25 3.18 21.04 -29.24
C SER A 25 3.95 21.52 -28.01
N ASP A 26 4.29 20.63 -27.08
CA ASP A 26 5.03 21.00 -25.87
C ASP A 26 6.55 21.04 -26.10
N VAL A 27 7.06 20.52 -27.22
CA VAL A 27 8.51 20.30 -27.42
C VAL A 27 9.32 21.59 -27.28
N ASP A 28 8.85 22.71 -27.83
CA ASP A 28 9.56 23.99 -27.72
C ASP A 28 9.68 24.45 -26.27
N TYR A 29 8.60 24.31 -25.49
CA TYR A 29 8.61 24.57 -24.05
C TYR A 29 9.58 23.64 -23.33
N LEU A 30 9.57 22.34 -23.64
CA LEU A 30 10.42 21.35 -22.99
C LEU A 30 11.91 21.57 -23.26
N VAL A 31 12.28 21.93 -24.50
CA VAL A 31 13.66 22.29 -24.86
C VAL A 31 14.08 23.55 -24.12
N SER A 32 13.21 24.57 -24.08
CA SER A 32 13.46 25.84 -23.39
C SER A 32 13.67 25.63 -21.89
N LEU A 33 12.77 24.88 -21.24
CA LEU A 33 12.87 24.51 -19.83
C LEU A 33 14.15 23.72 -19.54
N ARG A 34 14.53 22.79 -20.43
CA ARG A 34 15.74 21.99 -20.25
C ARG A 34 16.99 22.86 -20.30
N LYS A 35 17.11 23.77 -21.28
CA LYS A 35 18.22 24.71 -21.36
C LYS A 35 18.30 25.55 -20.08
N LEU A 36 17.16 26.09 -19.64
CA LEU A 36 17.07 26.93 -18.45
C LEU A 36 17.47 26.21 -17.15
N THR A 37 17.18 24.92 -17.02
CA THR A 37 17.35 24.17 -15.76
C THR A 37 18.56 23.24 -15.73
N MET A 38 19.10 22.83 -16.87
CA MET A 38 20.15 21.80 -16.95
C MET A 38 21.39 22.22 -17.73
N HIS A 39 21.37 23.29 -18.53
CA HIS A 39 22.51 23.62 -19.39
C HIS A 39 23.81 23.78 -18.59
N ASN A 40 23.79 24.56 -17.50
CA ASN A 40 24.99 24.79 -16.68
C ASN A 40 25.51 23.50 -16.02
N TYR A 41 24.62 22.67 -15.47
CA TYR A 41 25.04 21.39 -14.87
C TYR A 41 25.64 20.43 -15.89
N LEU A 42 25.09 20.39 -17.11
CA LEU A 42 25.63 19.57 -18.20
C LEU A 42 27.01 20.08 -18.63
N LEU A 43 27.16 21.39 -18.78
CA LEU A 43 28.42 22.02 -19.16
C LEU A 43 29.52 21.76 -18.10
N GLU A 44 29.21 21.97 -16.82
CA GLU A 44 30.13 21.74 -15.71
C GLU A 44 30.53 20.27 -15.56
N ALA A 45 29.61 19.34 -15.86
CA ALA A 45 29.87 17.91 -15.87
C ALA A 45 30.60 17.43 -17.15
N GLY A 46 30.92 18.33 -18.09
CA GLY A 46 31.56 17.98 -19.36
C GLY A 46 30.68 17.19 -20.33
N MET A 47 29.35 17.29 -20.20
CA MET A 47 28.37 16.57 -21.00
C MET A 47 27.93 17.37 -22.24
N PRO A 48 27.56 16.70 -23.36
CA PRO A 48 27.06 17.39 -24.55
C PRO A 48 25.82 18.24 -24.26
N CYS A 49 25.87 19.52 -24.62
CA CYS A 49 24.85 20.52 -24.28
C CYS A 49 24.49 21.47 -25.45
N SER A 50 24.75 21.07 -26.69
CA SER A 50 24.30 21.80 -27.88
C SER A 50 22.77 21.80 -28.01
N ASP A 51 22.22 22.62 -28.90
CA ASP A 51 20.78 22.64 -29.18
C ASP A 51 20.25 21.29 -29.66
N GLN A 52 21.02 20.59 -30.49
CA GLN A 52 20.71 19.24 -30.95
C GLN A 52 20.72 18.24 -29.80
N ASP A 53 21.66 18.38 -28.86
CA ASP A 53 21.77 17.52 -27.67
C ASP A 53 20.59 17.69 -26.70
N HIS A 54 20.10 18.92 -26.53
CA HIS A 54 18.91 19.18 -25.71
C HIS A 54 17.66 18.59 -26.37
N LEU A 55 17.50 18.80 -27.68
CA LEU A 55 16.38 18.24 -28.44
C LEU A 55 16.39 16.71 -28.41
N ALA A 56 17.54 16.07 -28.60
CA ALA A 56 17.69 14.62 -28.53
C ALA A 56 17.26 14.07 -27.15
N ARG A 57 17.62 14.75 -26.06
CA ARG A 57 17.21 14.36 -24.70
C ARG A 57 15.73 14.58 -24.41
N VAL A 58 15.12 15.62 -24.99
CA VAL A 58 13.66 15.81 -24.94
C VAL A 58 12.97 14.64 -25.65
N ASN A 59 13.43 14.28 -26.85
CA ASN A 59 12.84 13.20 -27.67
C ASN A 59 13.09 11.79 -27.12
N TYR A 60 14.19 11.56 -26.41
CA TYR A 60 14.46 10.27 -25.76
C TYR A 60 13.33 9.92 -24.78
N GLN A 61 12.68 8.76 -24.99
CA GLN A 61 11.52 8.33 -24.19
C GLN A 61 10.40 9.40 -24.15
N PHE A 62 10.16 10.13 -25.24
CA PHE A 62 9.14 11.18 -25.28
C PHE A 62 7.76 10.69 -24.88
N ALA A 63 7.38 9.48 -25.31
CA ALA A 63 6.11 8.85 -24.94
C ALA A 63 5.96 8.60 -23.43
N ALA A 64 7.01 8.74 -22.61
CA ALA A 64 6.97 8.63 -21.15
C ALA A 64 6.84 10.01 -20.45
N THR A 65 6.69 11.08 -21.22
CA THR A 65 6.74 12.47 -20.74
C THR A 65 5.38 12.97 -20.28
N HIS A 66 5.38 13.67 -19.16
CA HIS A 66 4.23 14.41 -18.64
C HIS A 66 4.65 15.84 -18.28
N VAL A 67 3.84 16.81 -18.68
CA VAL A 67 3.95 18.18 -18.18
C VAL A 67 3.34 18.24 -16.77
N ILE A 68 4.00 19.00 -15.90
CA ILE A 68 3.56 19.23 -14.52
C ILE A 68 2.75 20.51 -14.52
N ALA A 69 1.46 20.42 -14.18
CA ALA A 69 0.57 21.57 -14.09
C ALA A 69 0.24 21.90 -12.63
N PHE A 70 0.31 23.18 -12.28
CA PHE A 70 -0.01 23.74 -10.97
C PHE A 70 -0.68 25.11 -11.15
N ASP A 71 -1.84 25.31 -10.51
CA ASP A 71 -2.66 26.53 -10.67
C ASP A 71 -2.96 26.90 -12.13
N GLY A 72 -3.28 25.89 -12.96
CA GLY A 72 -3.60 26.08 -14.37
C GLY A 72 -2.39 26.41 -15.26
N ASN A 73 -1.19 26.52 -14.70
CA ASN A 73 0.04 26.80 -15.45
C ASN A 73 0.90 25.55 -15.55
N ILE A 74 1.59 25.38 -16.68
CA ILE A 74 2.67 24.39 -16.79
C ILE A 74 3.87 24.94 -16.01
N VAL A 75 4.31 24.18 -15.01
CA VAL A 75 5.39 24.57 -14.09
C VAL A 75 6.62 23.68 -14.19
N GLY A 76 6.57 22.62 -15.00
CA GLY A 76 7.67 21.68 -15.12
C GLY A 76 7.36 20.47 -15.99
N ILE A 77 8.23 19.48 -15.89
CA ILE A 77 8.16 18.19 -16.59
C ILE A 77 8.59 17.06 -15.64
N ILE A 78 7.91 15.92 -15.78
CA ILE A 78 8.43 14.63 -15.32
C ILE A 78 8.37 13.61 -16.45
N LYS A 79 9.42 12.79 -16.57
CA LYS A 79 9.49 11.68 -17.52
C LYS A 79 9.82 10.41 -16.76
N PHE A 80 8.95 9.42 -16.81
CA PHE A 80 9.13 8.18 -16.06
C PHE A 80 8.50 6.98 -16.77
N ALA A 81 9.05 5.79 -16.55
CA ALA A 81 8.46 4.54 -17.03
C ALA A 81 8.56 3.43 -15.97
N ASN A 82 7.54 2.58 -15.93
CA ASN A 82 7.54 1.38 -15.10
C ASN A 82 8.18 0.23 -15.90
N GLN A 83 9.35 -0.20 -15.44
CA GLN A 83 10.08 -1.35 -15.95
C GLN A 83 9.71 -2.56 -15.09
N HIS A 84 8.57 -3.19 -15.39
CA HIS A 84 8.04 -4.30 -14.59
C HIS A 84 8.98 -5.51 -14.54
N GLU A 85 9.75 -5.75 -15.60
CA GLU A 85 10.75 -6.84 -15.68
C GLU A 85 11.85 -6.69 -14.63
N THR A 86 12.29 -5.46 -14.36
CA THR A 86 13.31 -5.14 -13.34
C THR A 86 12.69 -4.76 -12.00
N GLY A 87 11.35 -4.69 -11.93
CA GLY A 87 10.60 -4.25 -10.75
C GLY A 87 10.91 -2.81 -10.34
N CYS A 88 11.10 -1.91 -11.30
CA CYS A 88 11.52 -0.54 -11.04
C CYS A 88 10.69 0.49 -11.82
N CYS A 89 10.26 1.57 -11.16
CA CYS A 89 9.84 2.81 -11.80
C CYS A 89 11.10 3.68 -12.00
N TYR A 90 11.51 3.90 -13.25
CA TYR A 90 12.67 4.74 -13.55
C TYR A 90 12.21 6.15 -13.91
N ILE A 91 12.72 7.15 -13.20
CA ILE A 91 12.49 8.57 -13.48
C ILE A 91 13.67 9.08 -14.31
N TYR A 92 13.42 9.33 -15.59
CA TYR A 92 14.42 9.83 -16.54
C TYR A 92 14.68 11.32 -16.39
N GLN A 93 13.68 12.08 -15.96
CA GLN A 93 13.76 13.54 -15.89
C GLN A 93 12.73 14.08 -14.89
N LEU A 94 13.17 15.01 -14.05
CA LEU A 94 12.30 15.88 -13.27
C LEU A 94 12.88 17.29 -13.33
N GLN A 95 12.10 18.26 -13.81
CA GLN A 95 12.49 19.67 -13.82
C GLN A 95 11.30 20.53 -13.44
N ILE A 96 11.54 21.48 -12.55
CA ILE A 96 10.59 22.53 -12.20
C ILE A 96 11.16 23.84 -12.73
N HIS A 97 10.34 24.64 -13.41
CA HIS A 97 10.72 25.94 -13.91
C HIS A 97 11.23 26.84 -12.76
N PRO A 98 12.31 27.62 -12.93
CA PRO A 98 12.94 28.39 -11.85
C PRO A 98 11.98 29.23 -11.00
N ASP A 99 11.01 29.91 -11.61
CA ASP A 99 9.98 30.72 -10.93
C ASP A 99 9.08 29.92 -9.95
N PHE A 100 9.11 28.60 -10.06
CA PHE A 100 8.33 27.65 -9.28
C PHE A 100 9.20 26.74 -8.39
N GLN A 101 10.52 26.91 -8.41
CA GLN A 101 11.44 26.18 -7.52
C GLN A 101 11.34 26.69 -6.08
N ASN A 102 11.85 25.91 -5.13
CA ASN A 102 11.80 26.18 -3.68
C ASN A 102 10.38 26.30 -3.08
N LYS A 103 9.34 25.93 -3.85
CA LYS A 103 7.92 25.86 -3.43
C LYS A 103 7.45 24.42 -3.14
N GLN A 104 8.38 23.50 -2.90
CA GLN A 104 8.15 22.07 -2.65
C GLN A 104 7.45 21.29 -3.78
N LEU A 105 7.29 21.87 -4.97
CA LEU A 105 6.62 21.19 -6.09
C LEU A 105 7.37 19.93 -6.54
N GLY A 106 8.70 19.98 -6.61
CA GLY A 106 9.52 18.79 -6.91
C GLY A 106 9.30 17.67 -5.89
N SER A 107 9.25 18.00 -4.59
CA SER A 107 8.96 17.04 -3.52
C SER A 107 7.56 16.43 -3.66
N GLN A 108 6.55 17.23 -3.99
CA GLN A 108 5.18 16.75 -4.19
C GLN A 108 5.08 15.80 -5.39
N VAL A 109 5.75 16.11 -6.50
CA VAL A 109 5.80 15.22 -7.67
C VAL A 109 6.50 13.91 -7.31
N MET A 110 7.62 13.96 -6.59
CA MET A 110 8.31 12.74 -6.16
C MET A 110 7.48 11.93 -5.17
N ALA A 111 6.75 12.55 -4.25
CA ALA A 111 5.84 11.86 -3.35
C ALA A 111 4.75 11.10 -4.12
N LEU A 112 4.16 11.73 -5.14
CA LEU A 112 3.21 11.08 -6.04
C LEU A 112 3.84 9.86 -6.75
N MET A 113 5.08 9.99 -7.24
CA MET A 113 5.79 8.88 -7.88
C MET A 113 6.07 7.73 -6.91
N ILE A 114 6.49 8.04 -5.69
CA ILE A 114 6.77 7.04 -4.65
C ILE A 114 5.49 6.30 -4.25
N GLU A 115 4.37 7.00 -4.05
CA GLU A 115 3.09 6.36 -3.74
C GLU A 115 2.60 5.47 -4.89
N ASN A 116 2.70 5.94 -6.14
CA ASN A 116 2.35 5.13 -7.31
C ASN A 116 3.24 3.88 -7.44
N ALA A 117 4.54 4.01 -7.21
CA ALA A 117 5.47 2.89 -7.22
C ALA A 117 5.22 1.92 -6.07
N LYS A 118 4.86 2.43 -4.88
CA LYS A 118 4.46 1.64 -3.72
C LYS A 118 3.27 0.74 -4.05
N LEU A 119 2.21 1.29 -4.65
CA LEU A 119 1.05 0.49 -5.10
C LEU A 119 1.43 -0.62 -6.07
N GLN A 120 2.41 -0.36 -6.94
CA GLN A 120 2.87 -1.31 -7.97
C GLN A 120 4.03 -2.20 -7.52
N GLN A 121 4.48 -2.09 -6.27
CA GLN A 121 5.62 -2.83 -5.73
C GLN A 121 6.90 -2.63 -6.55
N LEU A 122 7.14 -1.40 -6.99
CA LEU A 122 8.32 -1.04 -7.73
C LEU A 122 9.28 -0.29 -6.83
N ASP A 123 10.58 -0.54 -7.01
CA ASP A 123 11.58 0.41 -6.57
C ASP A 123 11.39 1.71 -7.36
N VAL A 124 11.90 2.84 -6.86
CA VAL A 124 12.01 4.06 -7.66
C VAL A 124 13.48 4.34 -7.89
N ALA A 125 13.89 4.52 -9.14
CA ALA A 125 15.28 4.82 -9.47
C ALA A 125 15.40 6.03 -10.39
N LEU A 126 16.55 6.69 -10.32
CA LEU A 126 16.92 7.85 -11.14
C LEU A 126 18.44 8.01 -11.17
N SER A 127 18.95 8.79 -12.13
CA SER A 127 20.29 9.35 -12.06
C SER A 127 20.25 10.87 -11.79
N VAL A 128 21.29 11.39 -11.16
CA VAL A 128 21.43 12.81 -10.85
C VAL A 128 22.89 13.25 -10.97
N ILE A 129 23.13 14.35 -11.68
CA ILE A 129 24.47 14.97 -11.79
C ILE A 129 24.96 15.34 -10.38
N LYS A 130 26.23 15.04 -10.07
CA LYS A 130 26.78 15.16 -8.69
C LYS A 130 26.67 16.56 -8.11
N GLN A 131 26.77 17.60 -8.93
CA GLN A 131 26.67 19.00 -8.51
C GLN A 131 25.21 19.49 -8.40
N ASN A 132 24.23 18.70 -8.84
CA ASN A 132 22.84 19.13 -8.87
C ASN A 132 22.22 19.11 -7.45
N PRO A 133 21.62 20.23 -6.98
CA PRO A 133 21.04 20.33 -5.63
C PRO A 133 19.88 19.36 -5.38
N ALA A 134 19.24 18.82 -6.44
CA ALA A 134 18.21 17.80 -6.32
C ALA A 134 18.71 16.52 -5.62
N TYR A 135 20.02 16.26 -5.62
CA TYR A 135 20.61 15.15 -4.85
C TYR A 135 20.16 15.15 -3.37
N GLY A 136 20.19 16.32 -2.71
CA GLY A 136 19.76 16.45 -1.33
C GLY A 136 18.26 16.23 -1.12
N LEU A 137 17.42 16.54 -2.11
CA LEU A 137 16.00 16.21 -2.10
C LEU A 137 15.80 14.69 -2.12
N TYR A 138 16.49 13.98 -3.01
CA TYR A 138 16.35 12.53 -3.15
C TYR A 138 16.77 11.78 -1.89
N LEU A 139 17.88 12.17 -1.25
CA LEU A 139 18.30 11.61 0.03
C LEU A 139 17.21 11.77 1.12
N LYS A 140 16.61 12.96 1.24
CA LYS A 140 15.52 13.22 2.20
C LYS A 140 14.27 12.37 1.95
N LEU A 141 14.05 11.97 0.70
CA LEU A 141 12.94 11.10 0.29
C LEU A 141 13.27 9.59 0.41
N GLY A 142 14.43 9.24 0.96
CA GLY A 142 14.83 7.86 1.23
C GLY A 142 15.49 7.15 0.05
N PHE A 143 15.93 7.89 -0.98
CA PHE A 143 16.79 7.31 -2.01
C PHE A 143 18.20 7.09 -1.47
N GLN A 144 18.84 6.04 -1.95
CA GLN A 144 20.21 5.67 -1.62
C GLN A 144 21.03 5.62 -2.91
N VAL A 145 22.33 5.97 -2.83
CA VAL A 145 23.25 5.78 -3.95
C VAL A 145 23.52 4.29 -4.11
N VAL A 146 23.28 3.76 -5.29
CA VAL A 146 23.52 2.34 -5.64
C VAL A 146 24.59 2.16 -6.71
N GLY A 147 25.09 3.27 -7.26
CA GLY A 147 26.19 3.32 -8.21
C GLY A 147 26.52 4.77 -8.56
N GLU A 148 27.63 4.99 -9.23
CA GLU A 148 28.03 6.30 -9.75
C GLU A 148 28.98 6.13 -10.94
N ASP A 149 29.08 7.17 -11.76
CA ASP A 149 30.16 7.33 -12.73
C ASP A 149 30.94 8.64 -12.45
N CYS A 150 31.66 9.19 -13.42
CA CYS A 150 32.39 10.44 -13.23
C CYS A 150 31.48 11.67 -13.03
N ALA A 151 30.25 11.65 -13.56
CA ALA A 151 29.37 12.81 -13.66
C ALA A 151 28.06 12.67 -12.84
N GLU A 152 27.56 11.46 -12.64
CA GLU A 152 26.25 11.21 -12.03
C GLU A 152 26.30 10.18 -10.89
N TYR A 153 25.37 10.34 -9.94
CA TYR A 153 24.95 9.29 -9.01
C TYR A 153 23.76 8.54 -9.58
N LEU A 154 23.80 7.20 -9.55
CA LEU A 154 22.64 6.36 -9.70
C LEU A 154 22.00 6.15 -8.33
N MET A 155 20.74 6.56 -8.18
CA MET A 155 20.01 6.49 -6.92
C MET A 155 18.80 5.58 -7.03
N ARG A 156 18.53 4.84 -5.95
CA ARG A 156 17.37 3.96 -5.83
C ARG A 156 16.73 4.12 -4.46
N ARG A 157 15.41 4.25 -4.44
CA ARG A 157 14.58 4.06 -3.26
C ARG A 157 13.97 2.65 -3.34
N PRO A 158 14.27 1.75 -2.39
CA PRO A 158 13.69 0.41 -2.40
C PRO A 158 12.18 0.49 -2.25
N ARG A 159 11.48 -0.47 -2.87
CA ARG A 159 10.04 -0.65 -2.64
C ARG A 159 9.75 -0.94 -1.17
N ASP A 160 8.57 -0.53 -0.71
CA ASP A 160 8.10 -0.88 0.63
C ASP A 160 7.74 -2.38 0.65
N ASN A 161 8.53 -3.18 1.36
CA ASN A 161 8.27 -4.62 1.54
C ASN A 161 7.73 -4.93 2.94
N SER A 162 7.17 -3.93 3.64
CA SER A 162 6.53 -4.20 4.92
C SER A 162 5.37 -5.19 4.74
N TYR A 163 5.21 -6.11 5.68
CA TYR A 163 4.16 -7.13 5.59
C TYR A 163 2.76 -6.53 5.50
N GLN A 164 2.52 -5.38 6.13
CA GLN A 164 1.26 -4.65 6.01
C GLN A 164 1.02 -4.15 4.59
N HIS A 165 2.04 -3.62 3.93
CA HIS A 165 1.93 -3.16 2.56
C HIS A 165 1.70 -4.31 1.57
N LEU A 166 2.38 -5.46 1.79
CA LEU A 166 2.13 -6.67 1.01
C LEU A 166 0.68 -7.18 1.17
N LEU A 167 0.17 -7.17 2.41
CA LEU A 167 -1.23 -7.51 2.70
C LEU A 167 -2.20 -6.53 2.05
N GLU A 168 -1.95 -5.23 2.14
CA GLU A 168 -2.77 -4.19 1.52
C GLU A 168 -2.88 -4.41 0.02
N ARG A 169 -1.74 -4.55 -0.67
CA ARG A 169 -1.71 -4.90 -2.10
C ARG A 169 -2.53 -6.15 -2.40
N ASP A 170 -2.22 -7.26 -1.73
CA ASP A 170 -2.82 -8.56 -2.05
C ASP A 170 -4.33 -8.57 -1.80
N VAL A 171 -4.82 -7.80 -0.82
CA VAL A 171 -6.25 -7.66 -0.55
C VAL A 171 -6.91 -6.75 -1.59
N LEU A 172 -6.29 -5.63 -1.96
CA LEU A 172 -6.81 -4.71 -2.99
C LEU A 172 -6.89 -5.39 -4.37
N ASP A 173 -5.95 -6.27 -4.68
CA ASP A 173 -5.90 -7.07 -5.91
C ASP A 173 -6.89 -8.26 -5.92
N ASP A 174 -7.65 -8.48 -4.84
CA ASP A 174 -8.65 -9.55 -4.72
C ASP A 174 -10.08 -8.97 -4.63
N PRO A 175 -10.82 -8.90 -5.77
CA PRO A 175 -12.17 -8.34 -5.80
C PRO A 175 -13.17 -9.05 -4.88
N LEU A 176 -13.02 -10.35 -4.66
CA LEU A 176 -13.92 -11.12 -3.82
C LEU A 176 -13.71 -10.75 -2.33
N ARG A 177 -12.45 -10.62 -1.90
CA ARG A 177 -12.11 -10.13 -0.56
C ARG A 177 -12.52 -8.68 -0.36
N MET A 178 -12.32 -7.82 -1.35
CA MET A 178 -12.79 -6.43 -1.28
C MET A 178 -14.32 -6.33 -1.21
N SER A 179 -15.05 -7.23 -1.89
CA SER A 179 -16.51 -7.31 -1.76
C SER A 179 -16.93 -7.70 -0.35
N ALA A 180 -16.26 -8.70 0.24
CA ALA A 180 -16.51 -9.14 1.63
C ALA A 180 -16.24 -8.01 2.65
N LEU A 181 -15.16 -7.26 2.48
CA LEU A 181 -14.84 -6.11 3.33
C LEU A 181 -15.85 -4.97 3.19
N ASN A 182 -16.32 -4.71 1.97
CA ASN A 182 -17.38 -3.73 1.73
C ASN A 182 -18.70 -4.16 2.36
N ALA A 183 -19.07 -5.45 2.28
CA ALA A 183 -20.26 -5.98 2.95
C ALA A 183 -20.17 -5.78 4.47
N LEU A 184 -19.04 -6.15 5.10
CA LEU A 184 -18.85 -5.93 6.54
C LEU A 184 -18.92 -4.44 6.92
N ARG A 185 -18.30 -3.57 6.11
CA ARG A 185 -18.32 -2.13 6.34
C ARG A 185 -19.74 -1.56 6.36
N GLN A 186 -20.65 -2.05 5.51
CA GLN A 186 -22.04 -1.58 5.48
C GLN A 186 -22.81 -1.82 6.78
N LEU A 187 -22.41 -2.82 7.59
CA LEU A 187 -23.06 -3.12 8.86
C LEU A 187 -22.65 -2.14 9.98
N ASN A 188 -21.63 -1.30 9.77
CA ASN A 188 -21.15 -0.29 10.72
C ASN A 188 -20.86 -0.82 12.14
N ILE A 189 -20.34 -2.06 12.25
CA ILE A 189 -19.96 -2.66 13.53
C ILE A 189 -18.59 -2.10 13.95
N PRO A 190 -18.46 -1.26 15.01
CA PRO A 190 -17.28 -0.43 15.23
C PRO A 190 -15.95 -1.20 15.37
N SER A 191 -15.99 -2.33 16.06
CA SER A 191 -14.82 -3.16 16.34
C SER A 191 -14.69 -4.36 15.39
N ALA A 192 -15.47 -4.45 14.30
CA ALA A 192 -15.46 -5.64 13.47
C ALA A 192 -14.29 -5.73 12.48
N TYR A 193 -13.73 -6.93 12.37
CA TYR A 193 -12.71 -7.32 11.41
C TYR A 193 -13.08 -8.66 10.78
N ILE A 194 -12.60 -8.91 9.56
CA ILE A 194 -12.54 -10.25 8.97
C ILE A 194 -11.17 -10.85 9.29
N ALA A 195 -11.12 -12.07 9.79
CA ALA A 195 -9.93 -12.64 10.39
C ALA A 195 -9.51 -14.00 9.82
N ALA A 196 -8.43 -14.55 10.39
CA ALA A 196 -8.06 -15.95 10.25
C ALA A 196 -7.78 -16.37 8.80
N GLY A 197 -8.52 -17.36 8.31
CA GLY A 197 -8.33 -17.94 6.98
C GLY A 197 -8.48 -16.91 5.85
N PHE A 198 -9.17 -15.79 6.09
CA PHE A 198 -9.37 -14.74 5.11
C PHE A 198 -8.03 -14.17 4.60
N LEU A 199 -7.15 -13.76 5.52
CA LEU A 199 -5.80 -13.29 5.18
C LEU A 199 -4.81 -14.43 5.05
N ARG A 200 -4.87 -15.43 5.94
CA ARG A 200 -3.87 -16.50 5.98
C ARG A 200 -3.81 -17.28 4.68
N ASN A 201 -4.97 -17.67 4.15
CA ASN A 201 -5.01 -18.43 2.91
C ASN A 201 -4.49 -17.58 1.73
N LEU A 202 -4.80 -16.28 1.69
CA LEU A 202 -4.32 -15.36 0.65
C LEU A 202 -2.79 -15.33 0.63
N VAL A 203 -2.18 -15.05 1.77
CA VAL A 203 -0.72 -14.95 1.88
C VAL A 203 -0.06 -16.28 1.54
N TRP A 204 -0.57 -17.40 2.09
CA TRP A 204 0.01 -18.70 1.79
C TRP A 204 -0.18 -19.12 0.33
N ASP A 205 -1.30 -18.81 -0.32
CA ASP A 205 -1.48 -19.06 -1.75
C ASP A 205 -0.46 -18.27 -2.59
N LYS A 206 -0.23 -17.00 -2.26
CA LYS A 206 0.77 -16.15 -2.94
C LYS A 206 2.20 -16.67 -2.73
N LEU A 207 2.59 -17.03 -1.51
CA LEU A 207 3.93 -17.58 -1.21
C LEU A 207 4.15 -18.98 -1.84
N HIS A 208 3.08 -19.67 -2.21
CA HIS A 208 3.12 -20.92 -2.96
C HIS A 208 2.99 -20.75 -4.47
N GLY A 209 2.90 -19.51 -4.97
CA GLY A 209 2.79 -19.23 -6.41
C GLY A 209 1.50 -19.78 -7.04
N LYS A 210 0.42 -19.92 -6.27
CA LYS A 210 -0.85 -20.42 -6.82
C LYS A 210 -1.45 -19.39 -7.77
N THR A 211 -1.79 -19.83 -8.97
CA THR A 211 -2.48 -19.00 -9.98
C THR A 211 -3.95 -18.80 -9.67
N LYS A 212 -4.58 -19.79 -9.02
CA LYS A 212 -5.95 -19.70 -8.50
C LYS A 212 -5.94 -19.61 -6.98
N LEU A 213 -6.45 -18.51 -6.45
CA LEU A 213 -6.59 -18.33 -5.01
C LEU A 213 -7.64 -19.30 -4.43
N SER A 214 -7.40 -19.74 -3.21
CA SER A 214 -8.33 -20.56 -2.45
C SER A 214 -9.65 -19.80 -2.25
N SER A 215 -10.77 -20.51 -2.39
CA SER A 215 -12.09 -19.96 -2.15
C SER A 215 -12.24 -19.43 -0.72
N LEU A 216 -13.07 -18.39 -0.58
CA LEU A 216 -13.56 -17.94 0.73
C LEU A 216 -14.57 -18.99 1.23
N ASN A 217 -14.08 -20.03 1.89
CA ASN A 217 -14.93 -21.03 2.53
C ASN A 217 -15.52 -20.41 3.80
N ASP A 218 -14.88 -20.61 4.95
CA ASP A 218 -15.27 -19.97 6.21
C ASP A 218 -14.70 -18.55 6.29
N VAL A 219 -15.58 -17.55 6.43
CA VAL A 219 -15.18 -16.15 6.64
C VAL A 219 -15.52 -15.74 8.07
N ASP A 220 -14.51 -15.80 8.94
CA ASP A 220 -14.62 -15.43 10.35
C ASP A 220 -14.67 -13.90 10.49
N VAL A 221 -15.81 -13.39 10.95
CA VAL A 221 -15.98 -12.00 11.39
C VAL A 221 -15.90 -11.96 12.91
N ILE A 222 -14.96 -11.18 13.41
CA ILE A 222 -14.75 -10.98 14.84
C ILE A 222 -15.03 -9.53 15.19
N TYR A 223 -15.66 -9.30 16.33
CA TYR A 223 -15.80 -7.99 16.96
C TYR A 223 -15.67 -8.15 18.47
N PHE A 224 -15.59 -7.03 19.18
CA PHE A 224 -15.44 -7.03 20.62
C PHE A 224 -16.42 -6.03 21.24
N ASP A 225 -17.37 -6.56 22.00
CA ASP A 225 -18.28 -5.79 22.85
C ASP A 225 -18.53 -6.55 24.15
N GLN A 226 -17.98 -6.03 25.25
CA GLN A 226 -18.11 -6.62 26.58
C GLN A 226 -19.47 -6.35 27.24
N ASN A 227 -20.22 -5.36 26.74
CA ASN A 227 -21.51 -4.94 27.29
C ASN A 227 -22.68 -5.57 26.53
N GLU A 228 -22.40 -6.46 25.57
CA GLU A 228 -23.41 -7.11 24.77
C GLU A 228 -24.26 -8.07 25.60
N THR A 229 -25.55 -7.76 25.74
CA THR A 229 -26.51 -8.57 26.51
C THR A 229 -27.36 -9.50 25.66
N ASP A 230 -27.58 -9.19 24.37
CA ASP A 230 -28.35 -10.04 23.45
C ASP A 230 -27.44 -11.02 22.71
N HIS A 231 -27.57 -12.30 23.07
CA HIS A 231 -26.83 -13.41 22.43
C HIS A 231 -27.18 -13.63 20.95
N ASN A 232 -28.16 -12.91 20.38
CA ASN A 232 -28.53 -12.99 18.97
C ASN A 232 -27.88 -11.92 18.09
N PHE A 233 -27.21 -10.89 18.63
CA PHE A 233 -26.58 -9.85 17.79
C PHE A 233 -25.62 -10.43 16.75
N ALA A 234 -24.73 -11.34 17.16
CA ALA A 234 -23.84 -12.04 16.24
C ALA A 234 -24.62 -12.77 15.11
N LYS A 235 -25.75 -13.42 15.45
CA LYS A 235 -26.60 -14.10 14.46
C LYS A 235 -27.30 -13.11 13.52
N HIS A 236 -27.77 -11.98 14.03
CA HIS A 236 -28.38 -10.92 13.22
C HIS A 236 -27.38 -10.32 12.24
N HIS A 237 -26.16 -10.00 12.69
CA HIS A 237 -25.09 -9.54 11.81
C HIS A 237 -24.73 -10.59 10.76
N GLN A 238 -24.65 -11.87 11.14
CA GLN A 238 -24.41 -12.96 10.20
C GLN A 238 -25.51 -13.04 9.14
N ALA A 239 -26.78 -12.96 9.53
CA ALA A 239 -27.91 -12.98 8.60
C ALA A 239 -27.87 -11.78 7.63
N SER A 240 -27.49 -10.60 8.11
CA SER A 240 -27.30 -9.41 7.26
C SER A 240 -26.16 -9.59 6.26
N LEU A 241 -25.03 -10.17 6.67
CA LEU A 241 -23.91 -10.48 5.76
C LEU A 241 -24.29 -11.52 4.71
N VAL A 242 -25.06 -12.56 5.09
CA VAL A 242 -25.59 -13.57 4.14
C VAL A 242 -26.50 -12.91 3.11
N LYS A 243 -27.33 -11.92 3.48
CA LYS A 243 -28.15 -11.16 2.52
C LYS A 243 -27.30 -10.36 1.52
N LEU A 244 -26.22 -9.75 1.99
CA LEU A 244 -25.32 -8.95 1.14
C LEU A 244 -24.43 -9.83 0.23
N MET A 245 -23.98 -10.98 0.74
CA MET A 245 -23.08 -11.90 0.03
C MET A 245 -23.43 -13.35 0.37
N PRO A 246 -24.43 -13.95 -0.31
CA PRO A 246 -24.96 -15.27 0.05
C PRO A 246 -24.01 -16.43 -0.27
N ASN A 247 -23.04 -16.23 -1.17
CA ASN A 247 -22.07 -17.25 -1.56
C ASN A 247 -20.89 -17.39 -0.58
N VAL A 248 -20.90 -16.66 0.53
CA VAL A 248 -19.85 -16.67 1.55
C VAL A 248 -20.39 -17.32 2.83
N ASN A 249 -19.66 -18.30 3.38
CA ASN A 249 -20.01 -18.90 4.66
C ASN A 249 -19.51 -18.02 5.82
N TRP A 250 -20.32 -17.03 6.18
CA TRP A 250 -20.04 -16.10 7.27
C TRP A 250 -20.12 -16.75 8.64
N GLN A 251 -19.11 -16.51 9.49
CA GLN A 251 -19.13 -16.89 10.90
C GLN A 251 -18.88 -15.66 11.76
N VAL A 252 -19.92 -15.11 12.39
CA VAL A 252 -19.81 -13.89 13.20
C VAL A 252 -19.72 -14.24 14.69
N LYS A 253 -18.69 -13.74 15.38
CA LYS A 253 -18.43 -14.04 16.80
C LYS A 253 -17.99 -12.81 17.57
N ASN A 254 -18.70 -12.50 18.66
CA ASN A 254 -18.23 -11.54 19.67
C ASN A 254 -17.11 -12.18 20.49
N GLN A 255 -15.88 -11.67 20.37
CA GLN A 255 -14.73 -12.22 21.06
C GLN A 255 -14.76 -11.95 22.56
N ALA A 256 -15.45 -10.91 23.03
CA ALA A 256 -15.53 -10.60 24.46
C ALA A 256 -16.14 -11.77 25.27
N LEU A 257 -17.06 -12.53 24.66
CA LEU A 257 -17.77 -13.65 25.31
C LEU A 257 -17.09 -15.01 25.10
N MET A 258 -16.10 -15.10 24.21
CA MET A 258 -15.48 -16.37 23.82
C MET A 258 -14.61 -17.00 24.92
N HIS A 259 -14.17 -16.22 25.91
CA HIS A 259 -13.38 -16.72 27.04
C HIS A 259 -14.14 -17.79 27.86
N VAL A 260 -15.47 -17.63 27.99
CA VAL A 260 -16.33 -18.60 28.72
C VAL A 260 -16.30 -19.97 28.04
N LYS A 261 -16.51 -20.00 26.73
CA LYS A 261 -16.50 -21.24 25.94
C LYS A 261 -15.12 -21.90 25.89
N ASN A 262 -14.08 -21.08 25.96
CA ASN A 262 -12.70 -21.52 25.83
C ASN A 262 -12.02 -21.83 27.17
N HIS A 263 -12.72 -21.60 28.29
CA HIS A 263 -12.18 -21.71 29.65
C HIS A 263 -10.94 -20.83 29.89
N ASP A 264 -10.93 -19.63 29.31
CA ASP A 264 -9.88 -18.62 29.51
C ASP A 264 -10.34 -17.54 30.50
N ASN A 265 -9.39 -16.75 30.99
CA ASN A 265 -9.69 -15.48 31.63
C ASN A 265 -10.34 -14.51 30.61
N PRO A 266 -11.20 -13.58 31.04
CA PRO A 266 -11.78 -12.56 30.17
C PRO A 266 -10.71 -11.80 29.38
N TYR A 267 -10.89 -11.70 28.06
CA TYR A 267 -9.97 -10.96 27.21
C TYR A 267 -10.21 -9.46 27.32
N CYS A 268 -9.16 -8.65 27.17
CA CYS A 268 -9.30 -7.18 27.27
C CYS A 268 -9.63 -6.50 25.93
N CYS A 269 -9.34 -7.15 24.80
CA CYS A 269 -9.61 -6.62 23.45
C CYS A 269 -9.52 -7.74 22.40
N LEU A 270 -9.78 -7.40 21.12
CA LEU A 270 -9.63 -8.34 20.01
C LEU A 270 -8.23 -8.96 19.90
N VAL A 271 -7.18 -8.15 19.99
CA VAL A 271 -5.80 -8.63 19.84
C VAL A 271 -5.46 -9.63 20.96
N ASP A 272 -5.94 -9.38 22.17
CA ASP A 272 -5.76 -10.28 23.30
C ASP A 272 -6.53 -11.60 23.11
N ALA A 273 -7.79 -11.54 22.65
CA ALA A 273 -8.55 -12.74 22.29
C ALA A 273 -7.84 -13.58 21.21
N MET A 274 -7.31 -12.92 20.17
CA MET A 274 -6.56 -13.56 19.08
C MET A 274 -5.27 -14.24 19.56
N ARG A 275 -4.61 -13.72 20.62
CA ARG A 275 -3.44 -14.35 21.24
C ARG A 275 -3.74 -15.67 21.93
N HIS A 276 -4.99 -16.08 22.06
CA HIS A 276 -5.39 -17.38 22.60
C HIS A 276 -5.86 -18.36 21.51
N TRP A 277 -5.75 -18.01 20.22
CA TRP A 277 -6.13 -18.90 19.13
C TRP A 277 -5.14 -20.08 18.98
N PRO A 278 -5.58 -21.25 18.48
CA PRO A 278 -4.74 -22.45 18.51
C PRO A 278 -3.48 -22.37 17.63
N GLU A 279 -3.52 -21.63 16.52
CA GLU A 279 -2.37 -21.37 15.64
C GLU A 279 -1.97 -19.89 15.68
N LYS A 280 -0.67 -19.60 15.76
CA LYS A 280 -0.18 -18.22 15.77
C LYS A 280 -0.45 -17.50 14.44
N GLU A 281 -0.27 -18.18 13.31
CA GLU A 281 -0.42 -17.62 11.97
C GLU A 281 -1.87 -17.33 11.58
N THR A 282 -2.83 -17.95 12.29
CA THR A 282 -4.25 -17.64 12.12
C THR A 282 -4.61 -16.31 12.81
N ALA A 283 -3.84 -15.82 13.78
CA ALA A 283 -4.14 -14.62 14.57
C ALA A 283 -3.85 -13.30 13.82
N VAL A 284 -4.49 -13.10 12.67
CA VAL A 284 -4.46 -11.89 11.85
C VAL A 284 -5.87 -11.49 11.43
N ALA A 285 -6.13 -10.19 11.28
CA ALA A 285 -7.41 -9.68 10.81
C ALA A 285 -7.30 -8.35 10.06
N VAL A 286 -8.28 -8.06 9.21
CA VAL A 286 -8.38 -6.85 8.37
C VAL A 286 -9.78 -6.25 8.45
N LYS A 287 -9.88 -4.93 8.40
CA LYS A 287 -11.12 -4.21 8.15
C LYS A 287 -10.92 -3.12 7.11
N LEU A 288 -11.99 -2.73 6.43
CA LEU A 288 -12.06 -1.55 5.58
C LEU A 288 -12.79 -0.44 6.35
N ASN A 289 -12.12 0.68 6.61
CA ASN A 289 -12.70 1.78 7.35
C ASN A 289 -13.60 2.68 6.46
N HIS A 290 -14.24 3.69 7.06
CA HIS A 290 -15.11 4.63 6.33
C HIS A 290 -14.36 5.48 5.29
N ALA A 291 -13.05 5.67 5.45
CA ALA A 291 -12.18 6.38 4.51
C ALA A 291 -11.66 5.49 3.36
N ASN A 292 -12.20 4.28 3.18
CA ASN A 292 -11.73 3.27 2.22
C ASN A 292 -10.28 2.80 2.44
N GLN A 293 -9.76 2.90 3.67
CA GLN A 293 -8.43 2.42 4.01
C GLN A 293 -8.49 1.08 4.74
N LEU A 294 -7.56 0.19 4.43
CA LEU A 294 -7.42 -1.09 5.12
C LEU A 294 -6.70 -0.89 6.46
N THR A 295 -7.19 -1.54 7.50
CA THR A 295 -6.54 -1.58 8.81
C THR A 295 -6.34 -3.04 9.21
N PHE A 296 -5.10 -3.39 9.53
CA PHE A 296 -4.72 -4.75 9.89
C PHE A 296 -4.36 -4.85 11.37
N ILE A 297 -4.69 -5.98 12.00
CA ILE A 297 -4.26 -6.34 13.36
C ILE A 297 -3.66 -7.75 13.37
N SER A 298 -2.70 -7.98 14.26
CA SER A 298 -2.07 -9.29 14.47
C SER A 298 -1.84 -9.56 15.96
N GLY A 299 -2.02 -10.82 16.37
CA GLY A 299 -1.71 -11.29 17.73
C GLY A 299 -0.22 -11.51 17.99
N PHE A 300 0.56 -11.85 16.94
CA PHE A 300 1.95 -12.31 17.04
C PHE A 300 2.91 -11.61 16.03
N GLY A 301 2.50 -10.47 15.47
CA GLY A 301 3.21 -9.81 14.36
C GLY A 301 2.80 -10.38 13.00
N PHE A 302 3.02 -9.64 11.91
CA PHE A 302 2.68 -10.15 10.57
C PHE A 302 3.74 -11.12 10.05
N GLU A 303 4.99 -11.00 10.48
CA GLU A 303 6.08 -11.92 10.14
C GLU A 303 5.68 -13.39 10.33
N SER A 304 4.96 -13.70 11.42
CA SER A 304 4.48 -15.05 11.68
C SER A 304 3.73 -15.64 10.49
N LEU A 305 2.90 -14.84 9.84
CA LEU A 305 2.10 -15.28 8.71
C LEU A 305 2.94 -15.55 7.45
N PHE A 306 4.04 -14.83 7.27
CA PHE A 306 4.88 -14.87 6.06
C PHE A 306 6.02 -15.88 6.14
N ASN A 307 6.40 -16.35 7.33
CA ASN A 307 7.52 -17.29 7.52
C ASN A 307 7.22 -18.73 7.06
N LEU A 308 6.03 -19.00 6.52
CA LEU A 308 5.58 -20.34 6.11
C LEU A 308 5.68 -21.37 7.25
N THR A 309 5.42 -20.93 8.47
CA THR A 309 5.33 -21.81 9.64
C THR A 309 3.87 -22.07 9.98
N LEU A 310 3.61 -23.21 10.62
CA LEU A 310 2.36 -23.50 11.29
C LEU A 310 2.68 -23.82 12.75
N ARG A 311 2.44 -22.85 13.64
CA ARG A 311 2.93 -22.90 15.01
C ARG A 311 1.81 -23.06 16.01
N TYR A 312 1.95 -24.06 16.87
CA TYR A 312 1.12 -24.23 18.05
C TYR A 312 1.26 -23.02 18.99
N ASN A 313 0.12 -22.57 19.51
CA ASN A 313 0.06 -21.59 20.58
C ASN A 313 -0.19 -22.27 21.92
N SER A 314 0.77 -22.18 22.83
CA SER A 314 0.70 -22.79 24.17
C SER A 314 -0.43 -22.25 25.07
N LYS A 315 -1.05 -21.13 24.69
CA LYS A 315 -2.27 -20.61 25.35
C LYS A 315 -3.55 -21.39 25.02
N ARG A 316 -3.47 -22.43 24.19
CA ARG A 316 -4.60 -23.29 23.86
C ARG A 316 -4.20 -24.75 24.06
N GLU A 317 -5.17 -25.63 24.31
CA GLU A 317 -4.88 -27.06 24.41
C GLU A 317 -4.27 -27.63 23.11
N LYS A 318 -3.17 -28.36 23.24
CA LYS A 318 -2.47 -29.00 22.12
C LYS A 318 -3.37 -29.93 21.32
N ALA A 319 -4.31 -30.63 21.98
CA ALA A 319 -5.28 -31.50 21.32
C ALA A 319 -6.13 -30.75 20.30
N ILE A 320 -6.61 -29.54 20.63
CA ILE A 320 -7.40 -28.70 19.72
C ILE A 320 -6.59 -28.34 18.46
N PHE A 321 -5.32 -27.98 18.64
CA PHE A 321 -4.41 -27.68 17.53
C PHE A 321 -4.20 -28.92 16.63
N LEU A 322 -3.90 -30.09 17.22
CA LEU A 322 -3.69 -31.33 16.46
C LEU A 322 -4.95 -31.79 15.71
N THR A 323 -6.13 -31.68 16.32
CA THR A 323 -7.40 -31.97 15.64
C THR A 323 -7.59 -31.05 14.42
N ARG A 324 -7.27 -29.76 14.56
CA ARG A 324 -7.37 -28.80 13.47
C ARG A 324 -6.35 -29.06 12.37
N LEU A 325 -5.11 -29.41 12.72
CA LEU A 325 -4.06 -29.81 11.79
C LEU A 325 -4.55 -30.97 10.89
N ASN A 326 -5.08 -32.03 11.51
CA ASN A 326 -5.60 -33.21 10.80
C ASN A 326 -6.81 -32.88 9.91
N ASN A 327 -7.74 -32.06 10.39
CA ASN A 327 -8.95 -31.73 9.65
C ASN A 327 -8.69 -30.76 8.48
N LYS A 328 -7.83 -29.75 8.69
CA LYS A 328 -7.59 -28.71 7.71
C LYS A 328 -6.59 -29.12 6.64
N LYS A 329 -5.73 -30.13 6.90
CA LYS A 329 -4.73 -30.67 5.97
C LYS A 329 -3.86 -29.55 5.37
N TRP A 330 -3.37 -28.65 6.22
CA TRP A 330 -2.66 -27.45 5.78
C TRP A 330 -1.42 -27.76 4.96
N GLN A 331 -0.60 -28.73 5.39
CA GLN A 331 0.62 -29.10 4.69
C GLN A 331 0.35 -29.78 3.33
N GLU A 332 -0.82 -30.43 3.15
CA GLU A 332 -1.23 -30.93 1.82
C GLU A 332 -1.59 -29.77 0.87
N LYS A 333 -2.23 -28.72 1.40
CA LYS A 333 -2.66 -27.55 0.62
C LYS A 333 -1.54 -26.54 0.35
N TRP A 334 -0.54 -26.52 1.23
CA TRP A 334 0.58 -25.58 1.26
C TRP A 334 1.85 -26.35 1.68
N PRO A 335 2.49 -27.07 0.74
CA PRO A 335 3.58 -28.01 1.03
C PRO A 335 4.89 -27.38 1.52
N LYS A 336 5.04 -26.05 1.40
CA LYS A 336 6.21 -25.34 1.97
C LYS A 336 6.04 -25.04 3.46
N LEU A 337 4.92 -25.41 4.08
CA LEU A 337 4.69 -25.14 5.51
C LEU A 337 5.51 -26.05 6.42
N THR A 338 6.25 -25.44 7.35
CA THR A 338 6.96 -26.15 8.42
C THR A 338 6.12 -26.13 9.70
N LEU A 339 5.89 -27.31 10.29
CA LEU A 339 5.16 -27.47 11.54
C LEU A 339 6.07 -27.21 12.74
N GLU A 340 5.64 -26.38 13.70
CA GLU A 340 6.32 -26.20 15.00
C GLU A 340 5.31 -26.41 16.15
N LEU A 341 5.71 -27.23 17.14
CA LEU A 341 4.82 -27.85 18.13
C LEU A 341 5.01 -27.39 19.57
#